data_AF-A0A345C2H7-F1
#
_entry.id   AF-A0A345C2H7-F1
#
_cell.length_a   1.000
_cell.length_b   1.000
_cell.length_c   1.000
_cell.angle_alpha   90.00
_cell.angle_beta   90.00
_cell.angle_gamma   90.00
#
_symmetry.space_group_name_H-M   'P 1'
#
loop_
_entity.id
_entity.type
_entity.pdbx_description
1 polymer ?
#
loop_
_entity_poly.entity_id
_entity_poly.type
_entity_poly.pdbx_seq_one_letter_code
_entity_poly.pdbx_strand_id
1 'polypeptide(L)'
;MGLIHCNLRVLMAERGLNIQNVKDHTSLSRTTISNLANNYGSGIQFDTLLELCELLSCKPGDLLTYIEIEPEFEVITEKPDLDIEEDTHVVNEEGDGFDYVSEIKTFLDMRCDLIYEGGEHKLNFIVYVQYGIDADKHINKIDIGLYQSLHKQLDKYLIPHAKEYFLEELSEFLIGWGHDWFYGEEIEGITGLTVNYGHLS
;
A
#
# COMPACT_ATOMS: atom_id res chain seq x y z
N MET A 1 14.98 6.74 -6.40
CA MET A 1 13.68 7.22 -5.88
C MET A 1 13.63 7.09 -4.36
N GLY A 2 12.69 7.73 -3.67
CA GLY A 2 12.54 7.62 -2.22
C GLY A 2 11.29 8.34 -1.75
N LEU A 3 10.97 8.26 -0.46
CA LEU A 3 9.75 8.82 0.10
C LEU A 3 10.03 9.93 1.13
N ILE A 4 9.07 10.85 1.28
CA ILE A 4 9.08 11.83 2.36
C ILE A 4 8.16 11.33 3.47
N HIS A 5 8.71 11.15 4.68
CA HIS A 5 7.96 10.75 5.86
C HIS A 5 7.78 11.94 6.82
N CYS A 6 6.57 12.11 7.31
CA CYS A 6 6.17 13.08 8.32
C CYS A 6 6.16 12.45 9.72
N ASN A 7 7.08 12.90 10.57
CA ASN A 7 7.26 12.45 11.96
C ASN A 7 6.27 13.10 12.94
N LEU A 8 5.24 13.81 12.47
CA LEU A 8 4.33 14.58 13.33
C LEU A 8 3.75 13.72 14.47
N ARG A 9 3.34 12.48 14.17
CA ARG A 9 2.80 11.56 15.17
C ARG A 9 3.81 11.22 16.27
N VAL A 10 5.08 11.03 15.91
CA VAL A 10 6.17 10.76 16.86
C VAL A 10 6.43 11.99 17.72
N LEU A 11 6.62 13.16 17.09
CA LEU A 11 6.90 14.41 17.80
C LEU A 11 5.77 14.83 18.75
N MET A 12 4.52 14.58 18.36
CA MET A 12 3.34 14.78 19.21
C MET A 12 3.39 13.87 20.44
N ALA A 13 3.65 12.57 20.24
CA ALA A 13 3.72 11.60 21.33
C ALA A 13 4.84 11.94 22.33
N GLU A 14 6.02 12.32 21.86
CA GLU A 14 7.15 12.76 22.68
C GLU A 14 6.82 13.96 23.57
N ARG A 15 5.91 14.83 23.12
CA ARG A 15 5.47 16.05 23.83
C ARG A 15 4.17 15.85 24.61
N GLY A 16 3.61 14.64 24.60
CA GLY A 16 2.32 14.35 25.24
C GLY A 16 1.14 15.09 24.59
N LEU A 17 1.26 15.45 23.31
CA LEU A 17 0.21 16.12 22.55
C LEU A 17 -0.63 15.11 21.79
N ASN A 18 -1.95 15.32 21.78
CA ASN A 18 -2.86 14.64 20.86
C ASN A 18 -3.33 15.60 19.76
N ILE A 19 -4.08 15.08 18.78
CA ILE A 19 -4.59 15.88 17.65
C ILE A 19 -5.43 17.07 18.13
N GLN A 20 -6.20 16.90 19.21
CA GLN A 20 -7.00 17.98 19.78
C GLN A 20 -6.11 19.09 20.35
N ASN A 21 -5.03 18.74 21.07
CA ASN A 21 -4.10 19.73 21.59
C ASN A 21 -3.45 20.52 20.45
N VAL A 22 -2.99 19.87 19.38
CA VAL A 22 -2.40 20.57 18.23
C VAL A 22 -3.42 21.52 17.61
N LYS A 23 -4.67 21.08 17.41
CA LYS A 23 -5.76 21.93 16.89
C LYS A 23 -6.01 23.14 17.78
N ASP A 24 -5.97 22.98 19.10
CA ASP A 24 -6.28 24.08 20.03
C ASP A 24 -5.16 25.13 20.12
N HIS A 25 -3.94 24.80 19.67
CA HIS A 25 -2.77 25.69 19.72
C HIS A 25 -2.30 26.16 18.32
N THR A 26 -3.00 25.77 17.26
CA THR A 26 -2.67 26.13 15.87
C THR A 26 -3.95 26.55 15.13
N SER A 27 -3.80 27.14 13.96
CA SER A 27 -4.92 27.42 13.04
C SER A 27 -5.36 26.18 12.24
N LEU A 28 -4.64 25.05 12.40
CA LEU A 28 -4.81 23.86 11.58
C LEU A 28 -6.11 23.12 11.87
N SER A 29 -6.75 22.62 10.81
CA SER A 29 -7.91 21.76 10.95
C SER A 29 -7.52 20.40 11.54
N ARG A 30 -8.46 19.76 12.24
CA ARG A 30 -8.28 18.37 12.73
C ARG A 30 -7.94 17.41 11.59
N THR A 31 -8.55 17.61 10.42
CA THR A 31 -8.30 16.81 9.21
C THR A 31 -6.87 16.99 8.72
N THR A 32 -6.36 18.23 8.64
CA THR A 32 -4.97 18.51 8.24
C THR A 32 -3.98 17.83 9.18
N ILE A 33 -4.18 17.97 10.50
CA ILE A 33 -3.31 17.35 11.51
C ILE A 33 -3.36 15.82 11.38
N SER A 34 -4.56 15.25 11.20
CA SER A 34 -4.74 13.81 11.01
C SER A 34 -4.04 13.30 9.76
N ASN A 35 -4.16 14.01 8.63
CA ASN A 35 -3.51 13.61 7.39
C ASN A 35 -1.99 13.66 7.53
N LEU A 36 -1.43 14.72 8.13
CA LEU A 36 0.01 14.82 8.37
C LEU A 36 0.51 13.75 9.35
N ALA A 37 -0.21 13.48 10.43
CA ALA A 37 0.16 12.47 11.42
C ALA A 37 0.11 11.04 10.89
N ASN A 38 -0.71 10.79 9.86
CA ASN A 38 -0.84 9.50 9.20
C ASN A 38 -0.19 9.45 7.80
N ASN A 39 0.56 10.47 7.40
CA ASN A 39 1.23 10.53 6.08
C ASN A 39 0.31 10.49 4.85
N TYR A 40 -0.99 10.79 4.99
CA TYR A 40 -1.96 10.80 3.89
C TYR A 40 -1.98 12.11 3.08
N GLY A 41 -0.99 12.99 3.26
CA GLY A 41 -0.95 14.30 2.61
C GLY A 41 -0.05 14.30 1.38
N SER A 42 -0.50 14.94 0.29
CA SER A 42 0.32 15.16 -0.92
C SER A 42 1.40 16.25 -0.75
N GLY A 43 1.43 16.90 0.41
CA GLY A 43 2.38 17.96 0.73
C GLY A 43 1.99 18.72 1.99
N ILE A 44 2.83 19.67 2.37
CA ILE A 44 2.64 20.53 3.52
C ILE A 44 2.94 21.98 3.13
N GLN A 45 2.07 22.90 3.53
CA GLN A 45 2.28 24.34 3.30
C GLN A 45 3.33 24.88 4.27
N PHE A 46 4.11 25.89 3.87
CA PHE A 46 5.13 26.47 4.75
C PHE A 46 4.54 27.09 6.02
N ASP A 47 3.37 27.70 5.97
CA ASP A 47 2.70 28.24 7.16
C ASP A 47 2.32 27.11 8.13
N THR A 48 1.83 25.98 7.61
CA THR A 48 1.57 24.77 8.42
C THR A 48 2.86 24.23 9.05
N LEU A 49 3.94 24.18 8.29
CA LEU A 49 5.26 23.74 8.77
C LEU A 49 5.78 24.69 9.87
N LEU A 50 5.62 26.00 9.70
CA LEU A 50 5.99 27.02 10.68
C LEU A 50 5.23 26.83 12.00
N GLU A 51 3.90 26.77 11.94
CA GLU A 51 3.06 26.59 13.13
C GLU A 51 3.39 25.32 13.90
N LEU A 52 3.61 24.20 13.19
CA LEU A 52 4.01 22.94 13.81
C LEU A 52 5.43 23.02 14.40
N CYS A 53 6.39 23.64 13.70
CA CYS A 53 7.75 23.81 14.22
C CYS A 53 7.78 24.69 15.48
N GLU A 54 6.98 25.75 15.53
CA GLU A 54 6.86 26.62 16.72
C GLU A 54 6.23 25.86 17.90
N LEU A 55 5.07 25.22 17.68
CA LEU A 55 4.39 24.45 18.72
C LEU A 55 5.26 23.32 19.27
N LEU A 56 5.91 22.57 18.37
CA LEU A 56 6.74 21.42 18.73
C LEU A 56 8.17 21.83 19.09
N SER A 57 8.57 23.10 18.93
CA SER A 57 9.95 23.53 19.14
C SER A 57 10.95 22.63 18.39
N CYS A 58 10.68 22.34 17.12
CA CYS A 58 11.51 21.50 16.26
C CYS A 58 11.87 22.23 14.95
N LYS A 59 12.74 21.62 14.15
CA LYS A 59 13.09 22.09 12.82
C LYS A 59 12.30 21.32 11.75
N PRO A 60 12.18 21.87 10.53
CA PRO A 60 11.60 21.15 9.40
C PRO A 60 12.15 19.74 9.17
N GLY A 61 13.47 19.54 9.32
CA GLY A 61 14.10 18.23 9.14
C GLY A 61 13.81 17.22 10.25
N ASP A 62 13.34 17.67 11.42
CA ASP A 62 12.83 16.78 12.47
C ASP A 62 11.41 16.32 12.11
N LEU A 63 10.62 17.19 11.48
CA LEU A 63 9.25 16.90 11.07
C LEU A 63 9.17 16.08 9.77
N LEU A 64 10.02 16.38 8.79
CA LEU A 64 10.02 15.76 7.47
C LEU A 64 11.37 15.10 7.21
N THR A 65 11.35 13.80 6.94
CA THR A 65 12.54 13.00 6.66
C THR A 65 12.45 12.42 5.26
N TYR A 66 13.52 12.55 4.49
CA TYR A 66 13.67 11.81 3.24
C TYR A 66 14.22 10.42 3.56
N ILE A 67 13.62 9.40 2.96
CA ILE A 67 14.02 8.00 3.10
C ILE A 67 14.32 7.48 1.72
N GLU A 68 15.55 7.05 1.53
CA GLU A 68 15.98 6.39 0.30
C GLU A 68 15.45 4.95 0.33
N ILE A 69 14.50 4.65 -0.54
CA ILE A 69 13.89 3.32 -0.67
C ILE A 69 13.46 3.10 -2.12
N GLU A 70 13.95 2.01 -2.72
CA GLU A 70 13.71 1.66 -4.11
C GLU A 70 13.55 0.13 -4.21
N PRO A 71 12.31 -0.40 -4.14
CA PRO A 71 12.06 -1.79 -4.44
C PRO A 71 11.94 -2.01 -5.96
N GLU A 72 12.70 -2.95 -6.49
CA GLU A 72 12.55 -3.45 -7.87
C GLU A 72 12.02 -4.88 -7.81
N PHE A 73 10.80 -5.09 -8.31
CA PHE A 73 10.11 -6.39 -8.26
C PHE A 73 10.20 -7.15 -9.57
N GLU A 74 10.26 -8.48 -9.45
CA GLU A 74 10.22 -9.39 -10.58
C GLU A 74 9.46 -10.66 -10.21
N VAL A 75 8.55 -11.07 -11.08
CA VAL A 75 7.94 -12.41 -11.03
C VAL A 75 8.93 -13.39 -11.65
N ILE A 76 9.37 -14.37 -10.86
CA ILE A 76 10.27 -15.43 -11.32
C ILE A 76 9.53 -16.74 -11.66
N THR A 77 8.22 -16.79 -11.41
CA THR A 77 7.35 -17.88 -11.87
C THR A 77 7.27 -17.90 -13.39
N GLU A 78 7.80 -18.94 -14.03
CA GLU A 78 7.73 -19.10 -15.49
C GLU A 78 6.31 -19.36 -16.00
N LYS A 79 5.55 -20.15 -15.25
CA LYS A 79 4.16 -20.51 -15.57
C LYS A 79 3.33 -20.57 -14.29
N PRO A 80 2.55 -19.53 -13.98
CA PRO A 80 1.70 -19.55 -12.80
C PRO A 80 0.66 -20.65 -12.91
N ASP A 81 0.43 -21.36 -11.81
CA ASP A 81 -0.73 -22.23 -11.66
C ASP A 81 -1.94 -21.33 -11.40
N LEU A 82 -2.98 -21.47 -12.21
CA LEU A 82 -4.13 -20.59 -12.21
C LEU A 82 -5.35 -21.38 -11.75
N ASP A 83 -5.95 -20.92 -10.67
CA ASP A 83 -7.25 -21.39 -10.20
C ASP A 83 -8.27 -20.29 -10.51
N ILE A 84 -9.20 -20.58 -11.42
CA ILE A 84 -10.20 -19.64 -11.93
C ILE A 84 -11.57 -20.11 -11.44
N GLU A 85 -12.26 -19.23 -10.73
CA GLU A 85 -13.62 -19.46 -10.24
C GLU A 85 -14.57 -18.45 -10.91
N GLU A 86 -15.73 -18.93 -11.36
CA GLU A 86 -16.78 -18.11 -11.96
C GLU A 86 -18.03 -18.22 -11.08
N ASP A 87 -18.52 -17.09 -10.55
CA ASP A 87 -19.69 -17.03 -9.70
C ASP A 87 -20.77 -16.12 -10.30
N THR A 88 -22.02 -16.48 -10.05
CA THR A 88 -23.19 -15.70 -10.49
C THR A 88 -24.02 -15.31 -9.27
N HIS A 89 -23.98 -14.03 -8.91
CA HIS A 89 -24.73 -13.49 -7.77
C HIS A 89 -26.07 -12.91 -8.21
N VAL A 90 -27.15 -13.24 -7.49
CA VAL A 90 -28.44 -12.58 -7.72
C VAL A 90 -28.43 -11.20 -7.04
N VAL A 91 -28.58 -10.14 -7.83
CA VAL A 91 -28.45 -8.75 -7.38
C VAL A 91 -29.80 -8.18 -6.90
N ASN A 92 -30.91 -8.81 -7.29
CA ASN A 92 -32.25 -8.28 -7.09
C ASN A 92 -33.13 -9.28 -6.31
N GLU A 93 -33.99 -8.78 -5.41
CA GLU A 93 -34.99 -9.61 -4.70
C GLU A 93 -36.00 -10.30 -5.65
N GLU A 94 -36.12 -9.80 -6.89
CA GLU A 94 -36.97 -10.36 -7.94
C GLU A 94 -36.31 -11.52 -8.72
N GLY A 95 -35.01 -11.77 -8.50
CA GLY A 95 -34.30 -12.91 -9.10
C GLY A 95 -33.92 -12.75 -10.57
N ASP A 96 -33.98 -11.53 -11.12
CA ASP A 96 -33.78 -11.21 -12.54
C ASP A 96 -32.47 -10.48 -12.85
N GLY A 97 -31.80 -9.91 -11.84
CA GLY A 97 -30.46 -9.37 -11.94
C GLY A 97 -29.43 -10.42 -11.52
N PHE A 98 -28.50 -10.75 -12.41
CA PHE A 98 -27.31 -11.55 -12.08
C PHE A 98 -26.07 -10.69 -12.28
N ASP A 99 -25.18 -10.64 -11.30
CA ASP A 99 -23.84 -10.10 -11.44
C ASP A 99 -22.88 -11.26 -11.66
N TYR A 100 -22.05 -11.13 -12.70
CA TYR A 100 -21.03 -12.11 -13.01
C TYR A 100 -19.73 -11.63 -12.37
N VAL A 101 -19.21 -12.43 -11.45
CA VAL A 101 -17.94 -12.13 -10.78
C VAL A 101 -17.04 -13.33 -11.00
N SER A 102 -15.87 -13.10 -11.58
CA SER A 102 -14.84 -14.13 -11.66
C SER A 102 -13.68 -13.80 -10.73
N GLU A 103 -13.01 -14.84 -10.26
CA GLU A 103 -11.81 -14.73 -9.46
C GLU A 103 -10.67 -15.51 -10.12
N ILE A 104 -9.49 -14.90 -10.17
CA ILE A 104 -8.25 -15.58 -10.57
C ILE A 104 -7.32 -15.64 -9.37
N LYS A 105 -6.94 -16.85 -8.97
CA LYS A 105 -6.07 -17.12 -7.83
C LYS A 105 -4.78 -17.75 -8.32
N THR A 106 -3.65 -17.26 -7.80
CA THR A 106 -2.34 -17.79 -8.17
C THR A 106 -1.28 -17.57 -7.09
N PHE A 107 -0.19 -18.34 -7.15
CA PHE A 107 1.01 -18.16 -6.35
C PHE A 107 2.16 -17.73 -7.25
N LEU A 108 2.83 -16.64 -6.86
CA LEU A 108 3.97 -16.09 -7.58
C LEU A 108 5.21 -16.17 -6.70
N ASP A 109 6.24 -16.85 -7.19
CA ASP A 109 7.60 -16.69 -6.72
C ASP A 109 8.10 -15.32 -7.20
N MET A 110 8.57 -14.53 -6.26
CA MET A 110 8.97 -13.14 -6.44
C MET A 110 10.43 -12.96 -6.03
N ARG A 111 11.14 -12.15 -6.82
CA ARG A 111 12.40 -11.54 -6.43
C ARG A 111 12.19 -10.04 -6.24
N CYS A 112 12.82 -9.49 -5.21
CA CYS A 112 12.97 -8.04 -5.07
C CYS A 112 14.43 -7.67 -4.80
N ASP A 113 14.97 -6.79 -5.63
CA ASP A 113 16.20 -6.06 -5.37
C ASP A 113 15.80 -4.73 -4.72
N LEU A 114 16.16 -4.56 -3.44
CA LEU A 114 15.75 -3.43 -2.62
C LEU A 114 16.96 -2.57 -2.25
N ILE A 115 16.93 -1.30 -2.64
CA ILE A 115 17.82 -0.28 -2.11
C ILE A 115 17.13 0.38 -0.92
N TYR A 116 17.82 0.48 0.21
CA TYR A 116 17.32 1.18 1.40
C TYR A 116 18.46 1.85 2.16
N GLU A 117 18.39 3.18 2.31
CA GLU A 117 19.40 4.00 3.02
C GLU A 117 20.85 3.66 2.56
N GLY A 118 21.06 3.60 1.25
CA GLY A 118 22.32 3.22 0.60
C GLY A 118 22.71 1.73 0.69
N GLY A 119 21.91 0.89 1.35
CA GLY A 119 22.11 -0.56 1.44
C GLY A 119 21.38 -1.32 0.35
N GLU A 120 22.00 -2.37 -0.20
CA GLU A 120 21.36 -3.29 -1.14
C GLU A 120 20.92 -4.58 -0.43
N HIS A 121 19.68 -4.99 -0.69
CA HIS A 121 19.05 -6.17 -0.09
C HIS A 121 18.34 -6.99 -1.16
N LYS A 122 18.64 -8.29 -1.23
CA LYS A 122 17.94 -9.22 -2.13
C LYS A 122 16.94 -10.03 -1.34
N LEU A 123 15.68 -9.98 -1.74
CA LEU A 123 14.56 -10.67 -1.13
C LEU A 123 14.00 -11.68 -2.13
N ASN A 124 13.78 -12.91 -1.67
CA ASN A 124 12.99 -13.89 -2.41
C ASN A 124 11.81 -14.28 -1.52
N PHE A 125 10.62 -14.28 -2.10
CA PHE A 125 9.40 -14.56 -1.37
C PHE A 125 8.32 -15.09 -2.31
N ILE A 126 7.32 -15.75 -1.74
CA ILE A 126 6.14 -16.19 -2.46
C ILE A 126 5.01 -15.26 -2.06
N VAL A 127 4.19 -14.87 -3.02
CA VAL A 127 2.92 -14.18 -2.79
C VAL A 127 1.77 -15.02 -3.32
N TYR A 128 0.69 -15.09 -2.55
CA TYR A 128 -0.60 -15.48 -3.08
C TYR A 128 -1.32 -14.23 -3.57
N VAL A 129 -1.93 -14.30 -4.74
CA VAL A 129 -2.71 -13.19 -5.29
C VAL A 129 -4.05 -13.71 -5.76
N GLN A 130 -5.11 -13.00 -5.39
CA GLN A 130 -6.46 -13.23 -5.86
C GLN A 130 -7.00 -11.95 -6.49
N TYR A 131 -7.29 -11.99 -7.77
CA TYR A 131 -7.91 -10.91 -8.52
C TYR A 131 -9.41 -11.13 -8.58
N GLY A 132 -10.18 -10.16 -8.09
CA GLY A 132 -11.63 -10.08 -8.32
C GLY A 132 -11.89 -9.29 -9.60
N ILE A 133 -12.73 -9.86 -10.46
CA ILE A 133 -13.04 -9.35 -11.79
C ILE A 133 -14.54 -9.14 -11.88
N ASP A 134 -14.95 -7.95 -12.33
CA ASP A 134 -16.37 -7.63 -12.54
C ASP A 134 -16.92 -8.16 -13.87
N ALA A 135 -18.22 -7.97 -14.08
CA ALA A 135 -18.92 -8.40 -15.30
C ALA A 135 -18.39 -7.71 -16.58
N ASP A 136 -17.73 -6.55 -16.45
CA ASP A 136 -17.10 -5.82 -17.55
C ASP A 136 -15.63 -6.24 -17.76
N LYS A 137 -15.19 -7.33 -17.11
CA LYS A 137 -13.81 -7.85 -17.15
C LYS A 137 -12.76 -6.89 -16.63
N HIS A 138 -13.12 -6.03 -15.67
CA HIS A 138 -12.15 -5.18 -15.00
C HIS A 138 -11.71 -5.77 -13.67
N ILE A 139 -10.42 -5.64 -13.35
CA ILE A 139 -9.95 -5.88 -11.98
C ILE A 139 -10.58 -4.82 -11.08
N ASN A 140 -11.39 -5.26 -10.13
CA ASN A 140 -12.03 -4.41 -9.13
C ASN A 140 -11.55 -4.70 -7.71
N LYS A 141 -10.83 -5.80 -7.51
CA LYS A 141 -10.30 -6.22 -6.21
C LYS A 141 -9.00 -6.99 -6.39
N ILE A 142 -8.09 -6.82 -5.43
CA ILE A 142 -6.92 -7.67 -5.28
C ILE A 142 -6.73 -8.01 -3.80
N ASP A 143 -6.66 -9.30 -3.49
CA ASP A 143 -6.28 -9.80 -2.17
C ASP A 143 -4.87 -10.40 -2.25
N ILE A 144 -3.94 -9.86 -1.47
CA ILE A 144 -2.52 -10.24 -1.48
C ILE A 144 -2.21 -10.98 -0.18
N GLY A 145 -1.90 -12.27 -0.30
CA GLY A 145 -1.46 -13.13 0.80
C GLY A 145 0.06 -13.12 0.93
N LEU A 146 0.57 -12.65 2.08
CA LEU A 146 2.01 -12.61 2.37
C LEU A 146 2.38 -13.61 3.46
N TYR A 147 3.45 -14.37 3.22
CA TYR A 147 4.00 -15.29 4.21
C TYR A 147 4.77 -14.55 5.31
N GLN A 148 4.73 -15.08 6.53
CA GLN A 148 5.48 -14.53 7.68
C GLN A 148 6.99 -14.41 7.43
N SER A 149 7.54 -15.23 6.53
CA SER A 149 8.95 -15.16 6.13
C SER A 149 9.33 -13.82 5.51
N LEU A 150 8.46 -13.23 4.68
CA LEU A 150 8.69 -11.91 4.09
C LEU A 150 8.68 -10.84 5.18
N HIS A 151 7.69 -10.85 6.08
CA HIS A 151 7.64 -9.89 7.19
C HIS A 151 8.93 -9.91 8.04
N LYS A 152 9.44 -11.11 8.37
CA LYS A 152 10.71 -11.25 9.10
C LYS A 152 11.92 -10.70 8.31
N GLN A 153 11.93 -10.86 7.00
CA GLN A 153 12.99 -10.29 6.16
C GLN A 153 12.91 -8.76 6.14
N LEU A 154 11.71 -8.20 5.96
CA LEU A 154 11.52 -6.74 5.95
C LEU A 154 11.82 -6.12 7.32
N ASP A 155 11.39 -6.74 8.42
CA ASP A 155 11.64 -6.28 9.79
C ASP A 155 13.13 -6.20 10.16
N LYS A 156 13.99 -6.93 9.43
CA LYS A 156 15.43 -6.90 9.66
C LYS A 156 16.08 -5.60 9.17
N TYR A 157 15.50 -4.94 8.16
CA TYR A 157 16.11 -3.81 7.47
C TYR A 157 15.24 -2.56 7.55
N LEU A 158 13.93 -2.70 7.37
CA LEU A 158 13.00 -1.60 7.18
C LEU A 158 12.29 -1.20 8.46
N ILE A 159 12.24 0.11 8.68
CA ILE A 159 11.37 0.74 9.67
C ILE A 159 9.88 0.66 9.25
N PRO A 160 8.93 0.79 10.19
CA PRO A 160 7.50 0.55 9.92
C PRO A 160 6.92 1.22 8.67
N HIS A 161 7.18 2.50 8.45
CA HIS A 161 6.65 3.22 7.29
C HIS A 161 7.36 2.88 5.98
N ALA A 162 8.65 2.50 6.03
CA ALA A 162 9.36 1.99 4.85
C ALA A 162 8.79 0.62 4.43
N LYS A 163 8.34 -0.20 5.39
CA LYS A 163 7.61 -1.44 5.09
C LYS A 163 6.25 -1.18 4.46
N GLU A 164 5.50 -0.21 4.97
CA GLU A 164 4.21 0.18 4.40
C GLU A 164 4.37 0.60 2.93
N TYR A 165 5.35 1.46 2.64
CA TYR A 165 5.71 1.84 1.28
C TYR A 165 6.10 0.66 0.40
N PHE A 166 6.95 -0.25 0.89
CA PHE A 166 7.30 -1.47 0.14
C PHE A 166 6.06 -2.29 -0.25
N LEU A 167 5.07 -2.40 0.64
CA LEU A 167 3.84 -3.13 0.38
C LEU A 167 2.95 -2.42 -0.65
N GLU A 168 2.83 -1.10 -0.56
CA GLU A 168 2.12 -0.28 -1.54
C GLU A 168 2.71 -0.48 -2.95
N GLU A 169 4.03 -0.34 -3.10
CA GLU A 169 4.73 -0.55 -4.37
C GLU A 169 4.59 -2.00 -4.88
N LEU A 170 4.63 -3.00 -3.99
CA LEU A 170 4.36 -4.39 -4.34
C LEU A 170 2.94 -4.57 -4.89
N SER A 171 1.96 -3.92 -4.28
CA SER A 171 0.58 -3.99 -4.75
C SER A 171 0.42 -3.39 -6.13
N GLU A 172 0.96 -2.18 -6.34
CA GLU A 172 0.95 -1.53 -7.66
C GLU A 172 1.59 -2.42 -8.74
N PHE A 173 2.74 -3.02 -8.41
CA PHE A 173 3.39 -3.99 -9.28
C PHE A 173 2.49 -5.18 -9.62
N LEU A 174 1.86 -5.81 -8.60
CA LEU A 174 1.01 -6.98 -8.81
C LEU A 174 -0.28 -6.67 -9.57
N ILE A 175 -0.83 -5.46 -9.40
CA ILE A 175 -1.97 -4.98 -10.19
C ILE A 175 -1.59 -4.87 -11.66
N GLY A 176 -0.46 -4.22 -11.96
CA GLY A 176 0.05 -4.09 -13.32
C GLY A 176 0.38 -5.43 -13.95
N TRP A 177 1.08 -6.31 -13.21
CA TRP A 177 1.40 -7.65 -13.66
C TRP A 177 0.14 -8.46 -13.98
N GLY A 178 -0.86 -8.47 -13.09
CA GLY A 178 -2.10 -9.19 -13.30
C GLY A 178 -2.87 -8.69 -14.52
N HIS A 179 -3.02 -7.37 -14.63
CA HIS A 179 -3.63 -6.75 -15.81
C HIS A 179 -2.93 -7.21 -17.09
N ASP A 180 -1.60 -7.05 -17.18
CA ASP A 180 -0.85 -7.34 -18.40
C ASP A 180 -0.80 -8.83 -18.75
N TRP A 181 -0.71 -9.70 -17.74
CA TRP A 181 -0.65 -11.16 -17.93
C TRP A 181 -1.98 -11.72 -18.45
N PHE A 182 -3.11 -11.23 -17.95
CA PHE A 182 -4.44 -11.72 -18.31
C PHE A 182 -5.14 -10.86 -19.38
N TYR A 183 -4.47 -9.82 -19.89
CA TYR A 183 -5.06 -8.87 -20.83
C TYR A 183 -5.53 -9.55 -22.11
N GLY A 184 -6.79 -9.29 -22.50
CA GLY A 184 -7.37 -9.78 -23.75
C GLY A 184 -7.87 -11.23 -23.71
N GLU A 185 -7.66 -11.94 -22.60
CA GLU A 185 -8.29 -13.23 -22.33
C GLU A 185 -9.38 -13.03 -21.25
N GLU A 186 -8.94 -12.77 -20.02
CA GLU A 186 -9.82 -12.67 -18.85
C GLU A 186 -10.04 -11.21 -18.40
N ILE A 187 -9.12 -10.30 -18.73
CA ILE A 187 -9.12 -8.92 -18.22
C ILE A 187 -9.09 -7.92 -19.38
N GLU A 188 -9.93 -6.89 -19.30
CA GLU A 188 -9.98 -5.78 -20.27
C GLU A 188 -9.57 -4.42 -19.66
N GLY A 189 -9.46 -4.33 -18.33
CA GLY A 189 -8.99 -3.12 -17.65
C GLY A 189 -9.04 -3.18 -16.11
N ILE A 190 -9.02 -2.02 -15.47
CA ILE A 190 -9.03 -1.86 -14.00
C ILE A 190 -10.04 -0.76 -13.63
N THR A 191 -10.93 -1.02 -12.67
CA THR A 191 -11.91 -0.04 -12.20
C THR A 191 -12.28 -0.26 -10.74
N GLY A 192 -12.55 0.80 -9.98
CA GLY A 192 -13.07 0.68 -8.61
C GLY A 192 -12.22 -0.15 -7.65
N LEU A 193 -10.90 -0.18 -7.86
CA LEU A 193 -9.99 -1.15 -7.24
C LEU A 193 -9.96 -1.07 -5.70
N THR A 194 -10.12 -2.22 -5.06
CA THR A 194 -9.88 -2.43 -3.63
C THR A 194 -8.68 -3.36 -3.41
N VAL A 195 -7.72 -2.94 -2.58
CA VAL A 195 -6.52 -3.73 -2.23
C VAL A 195 -6.63 -4.21 -0.78
N ASN A 196 -6.51 -5.52 -0.55
CA ASN A 196 -6.46 -6.09 0.80
C ASN A 196 -5.19 -6.93 1.01
N TYR A 197 -4.72 -6.98 2.25
CA TYR A 197 -3.62 -7.84 2.66
C TYR A 197 -4.08 -8.92 3.62
N GLY A 198 -3.67 -10.16 3.36
CA GLY A 198 -3.85 -11.31 4.23
C GLY A 198 -2.51 -11.86 4.75
N HIS A 199 -2.53 -12.44 5.95
CA HIS A 199 -1.38 -13.17 6.49
C HIS A 199 -1.52 -14.67 6.20
N LEU A 200 -0.53 -15.22 5.51
CA LEU A 200 -0.40 -16.66 5.32
C LEU A 200 0.52 -17.25 6.40
N SER A 201 0.07 -18.35 7.00
CA SER A 201 0.79 -19.11 8.03
C SER A 201 1.83 -20.04 7.43
#